data_AF-A0A962B3R7-F1
#
_entry.id   AF-A0A962B3R7-F1
#
_cell.length_a   1.000
_cell.length_b   1.000
_cell.length_c   1.000
_cell.angle_alpha   90.00
_cell.angle_beta   90.00
_cell.angle_gamma   90.00
#
_symmetry.space_group_name_H-M   'P 1'
#
loop_
_entity.id
_entity.type
_entity.pdbx_description
1 polymer ?
#
loop_
_entity_poly.entity_id
_entity_poly.type
_entity_poly.pdbx_seq_one_letter_code
_entity_poly.pdbx_strand_id
1 'polypeptide(L)'
;MVKLTNAQVLAAAAPDRLVNVLSAPGSGKTTIAAERYGYQRYQAGDLRGVLGLTFNRAAAAELRRRIEVRWGANCIRPAHRVVTFDHLHVELLTHLLNEDKVTWPNGATTLDVRDDYRGVKGFRFLPVGSYVRFAGLSNARSVVSKSRRVTKPEAGIGSVADHRAVLDAGSVSHEDVRSILRAAMQVDELQQVAADWLSANYRAAI
;
A
#
# COMPACT_ATOMS: atom_id res chain seq x y z
N MET A 1 1.10 30.81 -11.23
CA MET A 1 0.81 29.72 -12.18
C MET A 1 2.14 29.07 -12.57
N VAL A 2 2.32 27.76 -12.39
CA VAL A 2 3.58 27.07 -12.74
C VAL A 2 3.64 26.91 -14.26
N LYS A 3 4.74 27.34 -14.89
CA LYS A 3 5.02 27.11 -16.31
C LYS A 3 5.85 25.84 -16.45
N LEU A 4 5.31 24.84 -17.15
CA LEU A 4 6.01 23.58 -17.39
C LEU A 4 7.01 23.74 -18.54
N THR A 5 8.11 22.98 -18.51
CA THR A 5 8.98 22.81 -19.67
C THR A 5 8.35 21.86 -20.70
N ASN A 6 8.80 21.89 -21.95
CA ASN A 6 8.29 20.98 -22.98
C ASN A 6 8.43 19.50 -22.58
N ALA A 7 9.53 19.13 -21.93
CA ALA A 7 9.75 17.77 -21.43
C ALA A 7 8.75 17.39 -20.31
N GLN A 8 8.41 18.34 -19.43
CA GLN A 8 7.41 18.12 -18.38
C GLN A 8 6.00 18.01 -18.95
N VAL A 9 5.66 18.82 -19.96
CA VAL A 9 4.39 18.71 -20.69
C VAL A 9 4.28 17.34 -21.36
N LEU A 10 5.33 16.92 -22.08
CA LEU A 10 5.38 15.62 -22.72
C LEU A 10 5.21 14.48 -21.72
N ALA A 11 5.94 14.51 -20.60
CA ALA A 11 5.84 13.48 -19.56
C ALA A 11 4.45 13.44 -18.90
N ALA A 12 3.82 14.60 -18.68
CA ALA A 12 2.51 14.69 -18.06
C ALA A 12 1.38 14.22 -19.00
N ALA A 13 1.46 14.56 -20.29
CA ALA A 13 0.40 14.28 -21.27
C ALA A 13 0.68 13.06 -22.16
N ALA A 14 1.77 12.31 -21.91
CA ALA A 14 2.11 11.12 -22.69
C ALA A 14 0.94 10.11 -22.69
N PRO A 15 0.47 9.69 -23.88
CA PRO A 15 -0.69 8.79 -24.03
C PRO A 15 -0.35 7.34 -23.64
N ASP A 16 0.94 7.00 -23.56
CA ASP A 16 1.39 5.68 -23.17
C ASP A 16 0.92 5.31 -21.76
N ARG A 17 0.52 4.04 -21.62
CA ARG A 17 0.09 3.47 -20.35
C ARG A 17 1.21 3.50 -19.30
N LEU A 18 2.43 3.18 -19.71
CA LEU A 18 3.61 3.11 -18.83
C LEU A 18 4.63 4.15 -19.28
N VAL A 19 4.88 5.14 -18.42
CA VAL A 19 5.83 6.23 -18.67
C VAL A 19 6.84 6.28 -17.55
N ASN A 20 8.11 6.09 -17.88
CA ASN A 20 9.21 6.22 -16.92
C ASN A 20 9.84 7.62 -17.03
N VAL A 21 9.91 8.35 -15.91
CA VAL A 21 10.46 9.71 -15.86
C VAL A 21 11.75 9.71 -15.06
N LEU A 22 12.87 9.71 -15.77
CA LEU A 22 14.20 9.86 -15.18
C LEU A 22 14.55 11.35 -15.03
N SER A 23 14.89 11.77 -13.81
CA SER A 23 15.21 13.18 -13.57
C SER A 23 16.04 13.42 -12.31
N ALA A 24 16.86 14.47 -12.37
CA ALA A 24 17.69 14.89 -11.25
C ALA A 24 16.84 15.39 -10.05
N PRO A 25 17.42 15.43 -8.84
CA PRO A 25 16.82 16.14 -7.71
C PRO A 25 16.47 17.59 -8.11
N GLY A 26 15.32 18.09 -7.66
CA GLY A 26 14.87 19.45 -7.98
C GLY A 26 14.25 19.65 -9.36
N SER A 27 14.32 18.69 -10.30
CA SER A 27 13.78 18.84 -11.67
C SER A 27 12.25 18.85 -11.79
N GLY A 28 11.52 18.84 -10.67
CA GLY A 28 10.05 18.95 -10.67
C GLY A 28 9.27 17.65 -10.84
N LYS A 29 9.82 16.49 -10.41
CA LYS A 29 9.12 15.18 -10.45
C LYS A 29 7.69 15.22 -9.92
N THR A 30 7.52 15.78 -8.72
CA THR A 30 6.20 15.86 -8.08
C THR A 30 5.26 16.79 -8.85
N THR A 31 5.80 17.79 -9.56
CA THR A 31 5.00 18.63 -10.46
C THR A 31 4.51 17.80 -11.65
N ILE A 32 5.39 17.03 -12.30
CA ILE A 32 5.00 16.13 -13.39
C ILE A 32 3.94 15.13 -12.93
N ALA A 33 4.11 14.53 -11.74
CA ALA A 33 3.13 13.60 -11.18
C ALA A 33 1.76 14.27 -10.93
N ALA A 34 1.73 15.48 -10.38
CA ALA A 34 0.48 16.23 -10.17
C ALA A 34 -0.22 16.59 -11.50
N GLU A 35 0.55 16.98 -12.52
CA GLU A 35 0.04 17.29 -13.85
C GLU A 35 -0.49 16.04 -14.55
N ARG A 36 0.25 14.92 -14.50
CA ARG A 36 -0.18 13.63 -15.07
C ARG A 36 -1.43 13.11 -14.37
N TYR A 37 -1.50 13.22 -13.05
CA TYR A 37 -2.69 12.84 -12.29
C TYR A 37 -3.92 13.62 -12.75
N GLY A 38 -3.82 14.95 -12.83
CA GLY A 38 -4.92 15.81 -13.28
C GLY A 38 -5.30 15.56 -14.74
N TYR A 39 -4.32 15.38 -15.61
CA TYR A 39 -4.53 15.00 -17.01
C TYR A 39 -5.32 13.70 -17.11
N GLN A 40 -4.87 12.63 -16.44
CA GLN A 40 -5.56 11.35 -16.43
C GLN A 40 -6.95 11.46 -15.82
N ARG A 41 -7.12 12.25 -14.75
CA ARG A 41 -8.40 12.46 -14.06
C ARG A 41 -9.47 13.05 -14.98
N TYR A 42 -9.11 13.98 -15.86
CA TYR A 42 -10.07 14.69 -16.70
C TYR A 42 -10.17 14.14 -18.13
N GLN A 43 -9.48 13.03 -18.44
CA GLN A 43 -9.82 12.26 -19.63
C GLN A 43 -11.24 11.70 -19.54
N ALA A 44 -12.00 11.83 -20.63
CA ALA A 44 -13.37 11.33 -20.74
C ALA A 44 -13.43 9.82 -21.03
N GLY A 45 -14.56 9.19 -20.72
CA GLY A 45 -14.87 7.82 -21.17
C GLY A 45 -14.61 6.70 -20.17
N ASP A 46 -13.98 6.96 -19.02
CA ASP A 46 -13.74 5.95 -17.98
C ASP A 46 -13.99 6.51 -16.57
N LEU A 47 -14.90 5.86 -15.84
CA LEU A 47 -15.34 6.25 -14.49
C LEU A 47 -14.46 5.71 -13.36
N ARG A 48 -13.56 4.75 -13.64
CA ARG A 48 -12.65 4.17 -12.65
C ARG A 48 -11.68 5.22 -12.11
N GLY A 49 -11.25 5.09 -10.86
CA GLY A 49 -10.37 6.03 -10.19
C GLY A 49 -9.00 6.24 -10.88
N VAL A 50 -8.34 7.34 -10.50
CA VAL A 50 -6.92 7.57 -10.75
C VAL A 50 -6.23 7.47 -9.40
N LEU A 51 -5.17 6.67 -9.32
CA LEU A 51 -4.47 6.35 -8.08
C LEU A 51 -3.09 7.01 -8.08
N GLY A 52 -2.83 7.93 -7.15
CA GLY A 52 -1.49 8.46 -6.89
C GLY A 52 -0.84 7.69 -5.75
N LEU A 53 0.31 7.07 -5.97
CA LEU A 53 1.01 6.26 -4.98
C LEU A 53 2.29 6.95 -4.54
N THR A 54 2.52 6.98 -3.23
CA THR A 54 3.75 7.52 -2.66
C THR A 54 4.30 6.62 -1.55
N PHE A 55 5.57 6.82 -1.18
CA PHE A 55 6.22 6.02 -0.15
C PHE A 55 5.86 6.43 1.28
N ASN A 56 5.46 7.68 1.51
CA ASN A 56 5.21 8.17 2.86
C ASN A 56 4.07 9.20 2.90
N ARG A 57 3.52 9.39 4.09
CA ARG A 57 2.35 10.26 4.31
C ARG A 57 2.61 11.72 3.94
N ALA A 58 3.83 12.21 4.15
CA ALA A 58 4.21 13.58 3.79
C ALA A 58 4.23 13.80 2.27
N ALA A 59 4.76 12.83 1.51
CA ALA A 59 4.75 12.85 0.05
C ALA A 59 3.34 12.75 -0.51
N ALA A 60 2.47 11.90 0.07
CA ALA A 60 1.07 11.83 -0.29
C ALA A 60 0.37 13.18 -0.06
N ALA A 61 0.55 13.80 1.11
CA ALA A 61 -0.03 15.09 1.45
C ALA A 61 0.45 16.21 0.50
N GLU A 62 1.75 16.26 0.21
CA GLU A 62 2.31 17.25 -0.72
C GLU A 62 1.82 17.05 -2.16
N LEU A 63 1.71 15.80 -2.63
CA LEU A 63 1.16 15.50 -3.95
C LEU A 63 -0.32 15.92 -4.03
N ARG A 64 -1.13 15.60 -3.01
CA ARG A 64 -2.53 16.04 -2.90
C ARG A 64 -2.64 17.56 -2.99
N ARG A 65 -1.87 18.26 -2.17
CA ARG A 65 -1.86 19.73 -2.14
C ARG A 65 -1.53 20.32 -3.52
N ARG A 66 -0.54 19.77 -4.22
CA ARG A 66 -0.17 20.23 -5.57
C ARG A 66 -1.29 19.99 -6.57
N ILE A 67 -1.93 18.82 -6.53
CA ILE A 67 -3.07 18.51 -7.39
C ILE A 67 -4.23 19.47 -7.10
N GLU A 68 -4.57 19.70 -5.84
CA GLU A 68 -5.66 20.61 -5.45
C GLU A 68 -5.40 22.04 -5.90
N VAL A 69 -4.19 22.56 -5.68
CA VAL A 69 -3.79 23.91 -6.11
C VAL A 69 -3.82 24.04 -7.64
N ARG A 70 -3.48 22.98 -8.38
CA ARG A 70 -3.33 23.04 -9.83
C ARG A 70 -4.61 22.73 -10.60
N TRP A 71 -5.38 21.76 -10.14
CA TRP A 71 -6.51 21.14 -10.84
C TRP A 71 -7.83 21.25 -10.07
N GLY A 72 -7.81 21.88 -8.90
CA GLY A 72 -8.96 22.05 -8.02
C GLY A 72 -9.22 20.83 -7.12
N ALA A 73 -9.93 21.05 -6.02
CA ALA A 73 -10.26 20.02 -5.03
C ALA A 73 -11.10 18.86 -5.62
N ASN A 74 -11.84 19.11 -6.71
CA ASN A 74 -12.65 18.10 -7.37
C ASN A 74 -11.82 16.99 -8.06
N CYS A 75 -10.52 17.24 -8.28
CA CYS A 75 -9.61 16.29 -8.90
C CYS A 75 -9.39 15.02 -8.06
N ILE A 76 -9.52 15.11 -6.72
CA ILE A 76 -9.27 14.01 -5.77
C ILE A 76 -10.55 13.56 -5.04
N ARG A 77 -11.74 13.81 -5.61
CA ARG A 77 -12.97 13.24 -5.09
C ARG A 77 -12.97 11.71 -5.28
N PRO A 78 -13.66 10.93 -4.43
CA PRO A 78 -13.93 9.53 -4.72
C PRO A 78 -14.48 9.37 -6.15
N ALA A 79 -14.03 8.43 -6.97
CA ALA A 79 -13.16 7.27 -6.75
C ALA A 79 -11.63 7.52 -6.92
N HIS A 80 -11.19 8.77 -7.04
CA HIS A 80 -9.78 9.13 -7.24
C HIS A 80 -9.07 9.32 -5.91
N ARG A 81 -7.82 8.85 -5.82
CA ARG A 81 -7.11 8.75 -4.54
C ARG A 81 -5.63 9.06 -4.70
N VAL A 82 -5.07 9.65 -3.65
CA VAL A 82 -3.61 9.77 -3.47
C VAL A 82 -3.29 9.23 -2.09
N VAL A 83 -2.57 8.11 -2.06
CA VAL A 83 -2.33 7.29 -0.86
C VAL A 83 -0.90 6.78 -0.82
N THR A 84 -0.51 6.17 0.30
CA THR A 84 0.77 5.45 0.38
C THR A 84 0.63 4.02 -0.12
N PHE A 85 1.74 3.39 -0.48
CA PHE A 85 1.77 1.94 -0.72
C PHE A 85 1.21 1.15 0.46
N ASP A 86 1.55 1.53 1.69
CA ASP A 86 1.03 0.85 2.89
C ASP A 86 -0.48 0.96 3.04
N HIS A 87 -1.06 2.09 2.67
CA HIS A 87 -2.51 2.22 2.66
C HIS A 87 -3.14 1.32 1.59
N LEU A 88 -2.58 1.29 0.38
CA LEU A 88 -3.06 0.38 -0.69
C LEU A 88 -2.94 -1.09 -0.27
N HIS A 89 -1.86 -1.47 0.41
CA HIS A 89 -1.69 -2.83 0.94
C HIS A 89 -2.78 -3.18 1.95
N VAL A 90 -3.12 -2.28 2.87
CA VAL A 90 -4.22 -2.51 3.80
C VAL A 90 -5.54 -2.69 3.06
N GLU A 91 -5.85 -1.84 2.08
CA GLU A 91 -7.08 -1.96 1.30
C GLU A 91 -7.15 -3.27 0.51
N LEU A 92 -6.04 -3.70 -0.08
CA LEU A 92 -5.98 -4.97 -0.79
C LEU A 92 -6.18 -6.16 0.15
N LEU A 93 -5.56 -6.15 1.34
CA LEU A 93 -5.78 -7.20 2.33
C LEU A 93 -7.24 -7.21 2.82
N THR A 94 -7.81 -6.04 3.10
CA THR A 94 -9.22 -5.90 3.48
C THR A 94 -10.15 -6.44 2.38
N HIS A 95 -9.85 -6.18 1.11
CA HIS A 95 -10.62 -6.76 0.01
C HIS A 95 -10.53 -8.29 0.00
N LEU A 96 -9.32 -8.87 0.10
CA LEU A 96 -9.14 -10.33 0.15
C LEU A 96 -9.83 -10.98 1.35
N LEU A 97 -9.89 -10.28 2.50
CA LEU A 97 -10.63 -10.73 3.68
C LEU A 97 -12.14 -10.68 3.46
N ASN A 98 -12.66 -9.60 2.87
CA ASN A 98 -14.09 -9.44 2.61
C ASN A 98 -14.64 -10.42 1.56
N GLU A 99 -13.79 -10.85 0.62
CA GLU A 99 -14.14 -11.86 -0.41
C GLU A 99 -13.87 -13.30 0.06
N ASP A 100 -13.57 -13.51 1.35
CA ASP A 100 -13.22 -14.81 1.96
C ASP A 100 -12.06 -15.54 1.26
N LYS A 101 -11.22 -14.80 0.53
CA LYS A 101 -10.05 -15.32 -0.19
C LYS A 101 -8.85 -15.54 0.73
N VAL A 102 -8.78 -14.74 1.79
CA VAL A 102 -7.87 -14.89 2.92
C VAL A 102 -8.73 -14.89 4.17
N THR A 103 -8.41 -15.72 5.15
CA THR A 103 -9.13 -15.74 6.43
C THR A 103 -8.24 -15.24 7.57
N TRP A 104 -8.85 -14.57 8.53
CA TRP A 104 -8.20 -14.12 9.76
C TRP A 104 -8.53 -15.08 10.92
N PRO A 105 -7.62 -15.32 11.90
CA PRO A 105 -7.84 -16.28 12.99
C PRO A 105 -9.17 -16.19 13.75
N ASN A 106 -9.71 -14.98 13.95
CA ASN A 106 -10.98 -14.74 14.65
C ASN A 106 -12.13 -14.36 13.67
N GLY A 107 -11.92 -14.48 12.36
CA GLY A 107 -12.86 -14.04 11.33
C GLY A 107 -12.90 -12.53 11.09
N ALA A 108 -12.00 -11.73 11.66
CA ALA A 108 -11.97 -10.29 11.45
C ALA A 108 -11.65 -9.91 10.00
N THR A 109 -12.46 -9.01 9.45
CA THR A 109 -12.22 -8.37 8.15
C THR A 109 -11.77 -6.92 8.29
N THR A 110 -11.98 -6.32 9.47
CA THR A 110 -11.50 -4.99 9.85
C THR A 110 -10.36 -5.14 10.84
N LEU A 111 -9.19 -4.62 10.49
CA LEU A 111 -7.96 -4.78 11.26
C LEU A 111 -7.49 -3.46 11.85
N ASP A 112 -6.97 -3.51 13.07
CA ASP A 112 -6.22 -2.42 13.69
C ASP A 112 -4.76 -2.48 13.21
N VAL A 113 -4.47 -1.73 12.15
CA VAL A 113 -3.15 -1.69 11.52
C VAL A 113 -2.27 -0.65 12.19
N ARG A 114 -1.11 -1.09 12.70
CA ARG A 114 -0.16 -0.26 13.46
C ARG A 114 1.18 -0.15 12.73
N ASP A 115 1.97 0.86 13.07
CA ASP A 115 3.34 0.99 12.57
C ASP A 115 4.23 -0.17 13.04
N ASP A 116 4.07 -0.57 14.30
CA ASP A 116 4.72 -1.73 14.91
C ASP A 116 3.95 -2.22 16.15
N TYR A 117 4.56 -3.16 16.87
CA TYR A 117 3.98 -3.79 18.06
C TYR A 117 4.49 -3.18 19.38
N ARG A 118 5.05 -1.96 19.40
CA ARG A 118 5.43 -1.30 20.65
C ARG A 118 4.21 -1.15 21.57
N GLY A 119 4.43 -1.41 22.86
CA GLY A 119 3.37 -1.41 23.87
C GLY A 119 2.54 -2.70 23.94
N VAL A 120 2.76 -3.65 23.03
CA VAL A 120 2.11 -4.97 23.05
C VAL A 120 2.91 -5.94 23.91
N LYS A 121 2.22 -6.84 24.61
CA LYS A 121 2.84 -7.92 25.39
C LYS A 121 3.81 -8.73 24.51
N GLY A 122 4.99 -9.02 25.05
CA GLY A 122 6.01 -9.82 24.37
C GLY A 122 6.89 -9.04 23.40
N PHE A 123 6.59 -7.75 23.11
CA PHE A 123 7.45 -6.90 22.31
C PHE A 123 8.71 -6.50 23.09
N ARG A 124 9.89 -6.83 22.57
CA ARG A 124 11.18 -6.57 23.20
C ARG A 124 12.31 -6.53 22.17
N PHE A 125 13.50 -6.12 22.61
CA PHE A 125 14.71 -6.28 21.83
C PHE A 125 15.14 -7.75 21.78
N LEU A 126 15.48 -8.25 20.60
CA LEU A 126 15.79 -9.64 20.33
C LEU A 126 17.26 -9.76 19.85
N PRO A 127 18.11 -10.56 20.52
CA PRO A 127 19.49 -10.76 20.12
C PRO A 127 19.61 -11.67 18.89
N VAL A 128 20.76 -11.65 18.23
CA VAL A 128 21.09 -12.57 17.12
C VAL A 128 20.92 -14.02 17.58
N GLY A 129 20.37 -14.86 16.70
CA GLY A 129 20.15 -16.28 16.96
C GLY A 129 18.82 -16.60 17.63
N SER A 130 18.13 -15.59 18.19
CA SER A 130 16.74 -15.72 18.64
C SER A 130 15.75 -15.78 17.46
N TYR A 131 14.46 -15.89 17.76
CA TYR A 131 13.39 -15.89 16.75
C TYR A 131 12.48 -14.68 16.94
N VAL A 132 12.09 -14.08 15.82
CA VAL A 132 11.06 -13.03 15.74
C VAL A 132 9.83 -13.59 15.03
N ARG A 133 8.65 -13.22 15.53
CA ARG A 133 7.34 -13.57 14.97
C ARG A 133 6.89 -12.50 13.99
N PHE A 134 6.19 -12.96 12.96
CA PHE A 134 5.58 -12.12 11.95
C PHE A 134 4.34 -12.83 11.41
N ALA A 135 3.40 -12.09 10.84
CA ALA A 135 2.21 -12.65 10.22
C ALA A 135 2.52 -13.13 8.79
N GLY A 136 1.98 -14.29 8.43
CA GLY A 136 2.06 -14.79 7.06
C GLY A 136 0.87 -15.67 6.72
N LEU A 137 0.83 -16.16 5.48
CA LEU A 137 -0.27 -16.98 4.99
C LEU A 137 0.04 -18.48 5.11
N SER A 138 -0.91 -19.28 5.60
CA SER A 138 -0.83 -20.75 5.56
C SER A 138 -1.29 -21.30 4.20
N ASN A 139 -1.11 -22.60 3.97
CA ASN A 139 -1.60 -23.24 2.75
C ASN A 139 -3.14 -23.20 2.63
N ALA A 140 -3.84 -23.12 3.76
CA ALA A 140 -5.29 -22.95 3.82
C ALA A 140 -5.73 -21.48 3.67
N ARG A 141 -4.83 -20.58 3.23
CA ARG A 141 -5.09 -19.14 3.06
C ARG A 141 -5.52 -18.42 4.35
N SER A 142 -5.21 -19.00 5.50
CA SER A 142 -5.43 -18.37 6.80
C SER A 142 -4.18 -17.64 7.25
N VAL A 143 -4.35 -16.44 7.80
CA VAL A 143 -3.27 -15.69 8.44
C VAL A 143 -2.82 -16.44 9.71
N VAL A 144 -1.51 -16.62 9.85
CA VAL A 144 -0.88 -17.36 10.96
C VAL A 144 0.39 -16.66 11.44
N SER A 145 0.75 -16.87 12.70
CA SER A 145 2.05 -16.46 13.23
C SER A 145 3.16 -17.38 12.71
N LYS A 146 4.06 -16.83 11.89
CA LYS A 146 5.29 -17.47 11.44
C LYS A 146 6.49 -16.96 12.25
N SER A 147 7.66 -17.56 12.06
CA SER A 147 8.90 -17.11 12.69
C SER A 147 10.06 -17.14 11.73
N ARG A 148 11.00 -16.22 11.92
CA ARG A 148 12.32 -16.28 11.28
C ARG A 148 13.41 -16.10 12.34
N ARG A 149 14.59 -16.62 12.03
CA ARG A 149 15.77 -16.42 12.88
C ARG A 149 16.23 -14.96 12.75
N VAL A 150 16.56 -14.35 13.87
CA VAL A 150 17.10 -12.99 13.94
C VAL A 150 18.58 -13.03 13.54
N THR A 151 18.92 -12.38 12.43
CA THR A 151 20.29 -12.31 11.88
C THR A 151 21.03 -11.05 12.30
N LYS A 152 20.30 -9.98 12.63
CA LYS A 152 20.80 -8.74 13.22
C LYS A 152 19.88 -8.35 14.38
N PRO A 153 20.40 -7.79 15.50
CA PRO A 153 19.55 -7.40 16.61
C PRO A 153 18.40 -6.48 16.17
N GLU A 154 17.18 -6.78 16.62
CA GLU A 154 15.97 -6.05 16.22
C GLU A 154 14.90 -6.10 17.32
N ALA A 155 13.92 -5.21 17.25
CA ALA A 155 12.78 -5.22 18.17
C ALA A 155 11.60 -6.00 17.56
N GLY A 156 10.91 -6.80 18.37
CA GLY A 156 9.78 -7.59 17.90
C GLY A 156 9.22 -8.51 18.98
N ILE A 157 8.25 -9.34 18.59
CA ILE A 157 7.66 -10.36 19.47
C ILE A 157 8.36 -11.69 19.19
N GLY A 158 8.93 -12.35 20.21
CA GLY A 158 9.54 -13.67 20.03
C GLY A 158 8.61 -14.85 20.32
N SER A 159 7.64 -14.64 21.23
CA SER A 159 6.69 -15.66 21.68
C SER A 159 5.57 -15.87 20.66
N VAL A 160 5.30 -17.13 20.30
CA VAL A 160 4.15 -17.46 19.44
C VAL A 160 2.82 -17.16 20.12
N ALA A 161 2.73 -17.36 21.44
CA ALA A 161 1.50 -17.12 22.19
C ALA A 161 1.16 -15.64 22.22
N ASP A 162 2.15 -14.77 22.48
CA ASP A 162 1.94 -13.33 22.49
C ASP A 162 1.58 -12.81 21.09
N HIS A 163 2.26 -13.28 20.03
CA HIS A 163 1.93 -12.86 18.66
C HIS A 163 0.56 -13.37 18.19
N ARG A 164 0.15 -14.59 18.60
CA ARG A 164 -1.20 -15.08 18.29
C ARG A 164 -2.26 -14.23 18.97
N ALA A 165 -2.07 -13.87 20.25
CA ALA A 165 -3.00 -12.99 20.95
C ALA A 165 -3.19 -11.63 20.25
N VAL A 166 -2.14 -11.11 19.60
CA VAL A 166 -2.23 -9.88 18.77
C VAL A 166 -3.10 -10.09 17.54
N LEU A 167 -2.86 -11.18 16.81
CA LEU A 167 -3.67 -11.52 15.63
C LEU A 167 -5.13 -11.80 16.03
N ASP A 168 -5.35 -12.54 17.12
CA ASP A 168 -6.69 -12.87 17.63
C ASP A 168 -7.46 -11.62 18.11
N ALA A 169 -6.74 -10.54 18.45
CA ALA A 169 -7.33 -9.22 18.75
C ALA A 169 -7.63 -8.38 17.49
N GLY A 170 -7.31 -8.88 16.30
CA GLY A 170 -7.47 -8.15 15.04
C GLY A 170 -6.41 -7.06 14.80
N SER A 171 -5.30 -7.06 15.54
CA SER A 171 -4.21 -6.10 15.37
C SER A 171 -3.10 -6.67 14.48
N VAL A 172 -2.47 -5.82 13.66
CA VAL A 172 -1.37 -6.22 12.77
C VAL A 172 -0.45 -5.04 12.48
N SER A 173 0.84 -5.29 12.23
CA SER A 173 1.77 -4.25 11.78
C SER A 173 1.74 -4.06 10.26
N HIS A 174 2.14 -2.88 9.76
CA HIS A 174 2.31 -2.67 8.32
C HIS A 174 3.29 -3.65 7.67
N GLU A 175 4.38 -4.03 8.35
CA GLU A 175 5.32 -5.02 7.80
C GLU A 175 4.69 -6.42 7.70
N ASP A 176 3.82 -6.77 8.65
CA ASP A 176 3.07 -8.03 8.62
C ASP A 176 2.01 -8.05 7.50
N VAL A 177 1.32 -6.93 7.24
CA VAL A 177 0.43 -6.81 6.08
C VAL A 177 1.21 -7.07 4.79
N ARG A 178 2.41 -6.47 4.63
CA ARG A 178 3.27 -6.72 3.46
C ARG A 178 3.70 -8.18 3.38
N SER A 179 4.05 -8.82 4.49
CA SER A 179 4.41 -10.24 4.54
C SER A 179 3.25 -11.15 4.11
N ILE A 180 2.03 -10.90 4.61
CA ILE A 180 0.82 -11.63 4.21
C ILE A 180 0.59 -11.47 2.70
N LEU A 181 0.59 -10.24 2.19
CA LEU A 181 0.36 -9.98 0.77
C LEU A 181 1.45 -10.58 -0.11
N ARG A 182 2.73 -10.51 0.29
CA ARG A 182 3.82 -11.18 -0.44
C ARG A 182 3.56 -12.67 -0.60
N ALA A 183 3.10 -13.33 0.47
CA ALA A 183 2.73 -14.74 0.43
C ALA A 183 1.47 -14.98 -0.44
N ALA A 184 0.46 -14.11 -0.33
CA ALA A 184 -0.76 -14.19 -1.14
C ALA A 184 -0.46 -14.05 -2.64
N MET A 185 0.43 -13.14 -3.03
CA MET A 185 0.81 -12.91 -4.44
C MET A 185 1.64 -14.06 -5.04
N GLN A 186 2.03 -15.06 -4.27
CA GLN A 186 2.59 -16.32 -4.80
C GLN A 186 1.51 -17.35 -5.16
N VAL A 187 0.23 -17.04 -4.89
CA VAL A 187 -0.91 -17.89 -5.25
C VAL A 187 -1.63 -17.25 -6.42
N ASP A 188 -1.58 -17.88 -7.60
CA ASP A 188 -2.10 -17.33 -8.85
C ASP A 188 -3.55 -16.82 -8.75
N GLU A 189 -4.42 -17.57 -8.07
CA GLU A 189 -5.81 -17.16 -7.86
C GLU A 189 -5.91 -15.84 -7.07
N LEU A 190 -5.13 -15.68 -5.99
CA LEU A 190 -5.16 -14.47 -5.16
C LEU A 190 -4.53 -13.28 -5.88
N GLN A 191 -3.48 -13.54 -6.66
CA GLN A 191 -2.88 -12.54 -7.53
C GLN A 191 -3.89 -12.05 -8.57
N GLN A 192 -4.65 -12.95 -9.19
CA GLN A 192 -5.67 -12.60 -10.16
C GLN A 192 -6.79 -11.78 -9.53
N VAL A 193 -7.31 -12.18 -8.36
CA VAL A 193 -8.31 -11.39 -7.62
C VAL A 193 -7.81 -9.97 -7.32
N ALA A 194 -6.55 -9.84 -6.88
CA ALA A 194 -5.95 -8.54 -6.64
C ALA A 194 -5.84 -7.68 -7.92
N ALA A 195 -5.42 -8.29 -9.03
CA ALA A 195 -5.28 -7.62 -10.31
C ALA A 195 -6.65 -7.17 -10.87
N ASP A 196 -7.67 -8.02 -10.75
CA ASP A 196 -9.04 -7.74 -11.17
C ASP A 196 -9.64 -6.61 -10.33
N TRP A 197 -9.46 -6.63 -9.02
CA TRP A 197 -9.91 -5.56 -8.13
C TRP A 197 -9.24 -4.23 -8.46
N LEU A 198 -7.91 -4.20 -8.63
CA LEU A 198 -7.20 -2.97 -9.01
C LEU A 198 -7.67 -2.46 -10.37
N SER A 199 -7.85 -3.35 -11.34
CA SER A 199 -8.29 -3.00 -12.69
C SER A 199 -9.76 -2.55 -12.72
N ALA A 200 -10.63 -3.10 -11.87
CA ALA A 200 -12.01 -2.67 -11.76
C ALA A 200 -12.14 -1.29 -11.10
N ASN A 201 -11.24 -0.95 -10.18
CA ASN A 201 -11.31 0.28 -9.41
C ASN A 201 -10.50 1.43 -10.00
N TYR A 202 -9.41 1.16 -10.71
CA TYR A 202 -8.49 2.19 -11.20
C TYR A 202 -8.15 2.00 -12.68
N ARG A 203 -8.20 3.10 -13.42
CA ARG A 203 -7.75 3.14 -14.83
C ARG A 203 -6.28 3.53 -14.99
N ALA A 204 -5.72 4.22 -14.00
CA ALA A 204 -4.37 4.74 -14.04
C ALA A 204 -3.76 4.80 -12.64
N ALA A 205 -2.46 4.53 -12.56
CA ALA A 205 -1.63 4.74 -11.38
C ALA A 205 -0.49 5.73 -11.70
N ILE A 206 -0.20 6.62 -10.75
CA ILE A 206 0.80 7.70 -10.84
C ILE A 206 1.81 7.55 -9.71
#